data_AF-A0A9P3UMQ6-F1
#
_entry.id   AF-A0A9P3UMQ6-F1
#
_cell.length_a   1.000
_cell.length_b   1.000
_cell.length_c   1.000
_cell.angle_alpha   90.00
_cell.angle_beta   90.00
_cell.angle_gamma   90.00
#
_symmetry.space_group_name_H-M   'P 1'
#
loop_
_entity.id
_entity.type
_entity.pdbx_description
1 polymer ?
#
loop_
_entity_poly.entity_id
_entity_poly.type
_entity_poly.pdbx_seq_one_letter_code
_entity_poly.pdbx_strand_id
1 'polypeptide(L)'
;MNVSSSPSKHTLHVQLPRMIQPEMITISANRGDKLKVVADAWHMENDCHYEWQISFAPRDIDMTAIHAKFEPNGHLFIDVSRLAGSSWGY
;
A
#
# COMPACT_ATOMS: atom_id res chain seq x y z
N MET A 1 0.63 3.78 9.96
CA MET A 1 -0.18 3.66 8.73
C MET A 1 -1.63 3.47 9.13
N ASN A 2 -2.55 4.15 8.43
CA ASN A 2 -4.00 4.00 8.59
C ASN A 2 -4.59 3.27 7.39
N VAL A 3 -5.61 2.44 7.63
CA VAL A 3 -6.33 1.72 6.58
C VAL A 3 -7.80 2.08 6.67
N SER A 4 -8.38 2.58 5.58
CA SER A 4 -9.81 2.79 5.44
C SER A 4 -10.37 1.85 4.39
N SER A 5 -11.57 1.31 4.65
CA SER A 5 -12.19 0.31 3.78
C SER A 5 -13.55 0.83 3.33
N SER A 6 -13.81 0.73 2.03
CA SER A 6 -15.14 0.89 1.45
C SER A 6 -15.57 -0.44 0.81
N PRO A 7 -16.82 -0.58 0.33
CA PRO A 7 -17.24 -1.75 -0.43
C PRO A 7 -16.45 -1.96 -1.75
N SER A 8 -15.86 -0.90 -2.31
CA SER A 8 -15.19 -0.96 -3.62
C SER A 8 -13.67 -0.98 -3.54
N LYS A 9 -13.07 -0.49 -2.44
CA LYS A 9 -11.61 -0.44 -2.28
C LYS A 9 -11.17 -0.37 -0.82
N HIS A 10 -9.91 -0.73 -0.58
CA HIS A 10 -9.16 -0.30 0.60
C HIS A 10 -8.24 0.85 0.22
N THR A 11 -8.12 1.83 1.10
CA THR A 11 -7.15 2.92 0.98
C THR A 11 -6.22 2.87 2.17
N LEU A 12 -4.93 2.67 1.90
CA LEU A 12 -3.87 2.73 2.89
C LEU A 12 -3.24 4.11 2.81
N HIS A 13 -3.04 4.73 3.97
CA HIS A 13 -2.46 6.06 4.07
C HIS A 13 -1.37 6.09 5.14
N VAL A 14 -0.23 6.66 4.79
CA VAL A 14 0.82 6.97 5.76
C VAL A 14 1.47 8.31 5.41
N GLN A 15 1.76 9.09 6.46
CA GLN A 15 2.64 10.25 6.36
C GLN A 15 4.07 9.77 6.52
N LEU A 16 4.88 9.93 5.49
CA LEU A 16 6.31 9.65 5.53
C LEU A 16 7.09 10.93 5.88
N PRO A 17 8.27 10.81 6.50
CA PRO A 17 9.17 11.95 6.69
C PRO A 17 9.54 12.58 5.35
N ARG A 18 9.78 13.90 5.34
CA ARG A 18 10.08 14.67 4.11
C ARG A 18 11.34 14.25 3.36
N MET A 19 12.23 13.52 4.01
CA MET A 19 13.44 12.97 3.40
C MET A 19 13.17 11.75 2.52
N ILE A 20 12.04 11.05 2.74
CA ILE A 20 11.66 9.91 1.91
C ILE A 20 11.15 10.43 0.58
N GLN A 21 11.82 10.03 -0.49
CA GLN A 21 11.42 10.33 -1.86
C GLN A 21 10.69 9.12 -2.49
N PRO A 22 9.90 9.31 -3.55
CA PRO A 22 9.18 8.22 -4.22
C PRO A 22 10.08 7.03 -4.60
N GLU A 23 11.30 7.31 -5.08
CA GLU A 23 12.28 6.29 -5.49
C GLU A 23 12.82 5.44 -4.33
N MET A 24 12.62 5.89 -3.09
CA MET A 24 13.00 5.17 -1.86
C MET A 24 11.88 4.24 -1.38
N ILE A 25 10.73 4.20 -2.08
CA ILE A 25 9.55 3.45 -1.70
C ILE A 25 9.41 2.23 -2.61
N THR A 26 9.37 1.05 -2.01
CA THR A 26 9.03 -0.20 -2.67
C THR A 26 7.69 -0.70 -2.18
N ILE A 27 6.77 -0.95 -3.12
CA ILE A 27 5.46 -1.56 -2.85
C ILE A 27 5.43 -2.90 -3.57
N SER A 28 5.16 -3.97 -2.82
CA SER A 28 5.17 -5.33 -3.33
C SER A 28 3.88 -6.06 -2.98
N ALA A 29 3.28 -6.68 -4.00
CA ALA A 29 2.14 -7.57 -3.88
C ALA A 29 2.66 -9.01 -3.67
N ASN A 30 2.45 -9.54 -2.48
CA ASN A 30 2.99 -10.81 -2.04
C ASN A 30 1.91 -11.90 -1.96
N ARG A 31 2.34 -13.16 -2.01
CA ARG A 31 1.45 -14.33 -1.92
C ARG A 31 0.57 -14.29 -0.65
N GLY A 32 -0.69 -14.67 -0.82
CA GLY A 32 -1.67 -14.76 0.27
C GLY A 32 -2.35 -13.43 0.59
N ASP A 33 -2.64 -12.63 -0.43
CA ASP A 33 -3.33 -11.34 -0.33
C ASP A 33 -2.63 -10.40 0.66
N LYS A 34 -1.30 -10.23 0.46
CA LYS A 34 -0.46 -9.37 1.30
C LYS A 34 0.17 -8.26 0.50
N LEU A 35 0.13 -7.05 1.04
CA LEU A 35 0.88 -5.92 0.52
C LEU A 35 2.01 -5.59 1.48
N LYS A 36 3.26 -5.53 0.99
CA LYS A 36 4.41 -5.04 1.75
C LYS A 36 4.86 -3.70 1.17
N VAL A 37 5.02 -2.73 2.07
CA VAL A 37 5.48 -1.37 1.78
C VAL A 37 6.75 -1.14 2.57
N VAL A 38 7.83 -0.81 1.87
CA VAL A 38 9.12 -0.44 2.47
C VAL A 38 9.48 0.94 1.99
N ALA A 39 9.83 1.84 2.90
CA ALA A 39 10.45 3.12 2.60
C ALA A 39 11.83 3.15 3.23
N ASP A 40 12.87 3.30 2.42
CA ASP A 40 14.27 3.19 2.87
C ASP A 40 15.12 4.34 2.32
N ALA A 41 15.44 5.30 3.18
CA ALA A 41 16.44 6.34 2.95
C ALA A 41 17.84 5.81 3.27
N TRP A 42 18.31 4.84 2.48
CA TRP A 42 19.61 4.15 2.60
C TRP A 42 20.84 5.06 2.74
N HIS A 43 20.72 6.33 2.36
CA HIS A 43 21.75 7.36 2.45
C HIS A 43 21.82 8.05 3.83
N MET A 44 20.94 7.71 4.77
CA MET A 44 20.83 8.35 6.09
C MET A 44 21.07 7.34 7.22
N GLU A 45 21.70 7.82 8.31
CA GLU A 45 22.10 6.96 9.44
C GLU A 45 20.98 6.70 10.45
N ASN A 46 19.97 7.58 10.56
CA ASN A 46 18.89 7.48 11.55
C ASN A 46 17.52 7.63 10.88
N ASP A 47 16.51 6.96 11.45
CA ASP A 47 15.09 7.04 11.04
C ASP A 47 14.89 6.89 9.52
N CYS A 48 15.68 6.03 8.90
CA CYS A 48 15.73 5.87 7.46
C CYS A 48 14.86 4.72 6.94
N HIS A 49 14.50 3.75 7.78
CA HIS A 49 13.82 2.54 7.35
C HIS A 49 12.43 2.40 7.99
N TYR A 50 11.41 2.26 7.14
CA TYR A 50 10.04 2.03 7.54
C TYR A 50 9.44 0.86 6.77
N GLU A 51 8.84 -0.08 7.49
CA GLU A 51 8.23 -1.27 6.90
C GLU A 51 6.80 -1.47 7.42
N TRP A 52 5.89 -1.77 6.49
CA TRP A 52 4.54 -2.21 6.79
C TRP A 52 4.19 -3.45 5.97
N GLN A 53 3.52 -4.40 6.61
CA GLN A 53 2.88 -5.52 5.94
C GLN A 53 1.39 -5.52 6.27
N ILE A 54 0.56 -5.53 5.23
CA ILE A 54 -0.89 -5.51 5.32
C ILE A 54 -1.39 -6.83 4.77
N SER A 55 -2.18 -7.55 5.56
CA SER A 55 -2.83 -8.78 5.15
C SER A 55 -4.31 -8.50 4.95
N PHE A 56 -4.82 -8.83 3.77
CA PHE A 56 -6.24 -8.72 3.45
C PHE A 56 -6.93 -10.06 3.70
N ALA A 57 -8.26 -10.03 3.80
CA ALA A 57 -9.01 -11.28 3.85
C ALA A 57 -8.83 -12.04 2.53
N PRO A 58 -8.80 -13.40 2.56
CA PRO A 58 -8.65 -14.19 1.35
C PRO A 58 -9.70 -13.80 0.31
N ARG A 59 -9.26 -13.51 -0.93
CA ARG A 59 -10.13 -13.13 -2.06
C ARG A 59 -10.92 -11.82 -1.87
N ASP A 60 -10.50 -10.94 -0.96
CA ASP A 60 -11.15 -9.64 -0.77
C ASP A 60 -10.66 -8.58 -1.78
N ILE A 61 -9.44 -8.74 -2.29
CA ILE A 61 -8.77 -7.71 -3.08
C ILE A 61 -8.31 -8.17 -4.47
N ASP A 62 -8.36 -7.23 -5.42
CA ASP A 62 -7.78 -7.39 -6.74
C ASP A 62 -6.32 -6.93 -6.69
N MET A 63 -5.41 -7.89 -6.55
CA MET A 63 -3.97 -7.67 -6.51
C MET A 63 -3.39 -7.13 -7.83
N THR A 64 -4.17 -7.14 -8.92
CA THR A 64 -3.75 -6.56 -10.21
C THR A 64 -4.11 -5.07 -10.32
N ALA A 65 -4.98 -4.57 -9.44
CA ALA A 65 -5.51 -3.21 -9.48
C ALA A 65 -5.06 -2.38 -8.26
N ILE A 66 -3.75 -2.36 -8.01
CA ILE A 66 -3.12 -1.57 -6.94
C ILE A 66 -2.61 -0.26 -7.51
N HIS A 67 -3.03 0.87 -6.95
CA HIS A 67 -2.61 2.20 -7.35
C HIS A 67 -1.96 2.93 -6.19
N ALA A 68 -0.72 3.39 -6.38
CA ALA A 68 0.00 4.19 -5.40
C ALA A 68 0.10 5.64 -5.87
N LYS A 69 -0.10 6.58 -4.96
CA LYS A 69 0.11 8.01 -5.16
C LYS A 69 0.95 8.56 -4.02
N PHE A 70 2.09 9.15 -4.36
CA PHE A 70 2.92 9.88 -3.42
C PHE A 70 2.76 11.38 -3.67
N GLU A 71 2.37 12.13 -2.65
CA GLU A 71 2.19 13.57 -2.74
C GLU A 71 3.44 14.33 -2.23
N PRO A 72 3.73 15.54 -2.74
CA PRO A 72 4.91 16.32 -2.34
C PRO A 72 5.01 16.66 -0.85
N ASN A 73 3.90 16.54 -0.11
CA ASN A 73 3.81 16.74 1.33
C ASN A 73 4.24 15.48 2.13
N GLY A 74 4.66 14.40 1.47
CA GLY A 74 5.06 13.14 2.10
C GLY A 74 3.90 12.17 2.38
N HIS A 75 2.69 12.48 1.90
CA HIS A 75 1.57 11.55 2.03
C HIS A 75 1.67 10.46 0.95
N LEU A 76 1.79 9.20 1.40
CA LEU A 76 1.64 8.03 0.55
C LEU A 76 0.23 7.48 0.69
N PHE A 77 -0.49 7.41 -0.44
CA PHE A 77 -1.78 6.75 -0.56
C PHE A 77 -1.64 5.51 -1.43
N ILE A 78 -2.21 4.39 -1.00
CA ILE A 78 -2.28 3.16 -1.77
C ILE A 78 -3.74 2.72 -1.82
N ASP A 79 -4.33 2.76 -3.01
CA ASP A 79 -5.65 2.25 -3.28
C ASP A 79 -5.55 0.81 -3.80
N VAL A 80 -6.27 -0.10 -3.15
CA VAL A 80 -6.39 -1.50 -3.53
C VAL A 80 -7.86 -1.77 -3.82
N SER A 81 -8.19 -2.06 -5.08
CA SER A 81 -9.57 -2.39 -5.45
C SER A 81 -10.02 -3.68 -4.75
N ARG A 82 -11.26 -3.70 -4.30
CA ARG A 82 -11.87 -4.92 -3.76
C ARG A 82 -12.43 -5.75 -4.91
N LEU A 83 -12.36 -7.07 -4.77
CA LEU A 83 -13.10 -7.99 -5.60
C LEU A 83 -14.57 -7.88 -5.18
N ALA A 84 -15.25 -6.82 -5.61
CA ALA A 84 -16.70 -6.71 -5.47
C ALA A 84 -17.27 -8.00 -6.06
N GLY A 85 -17.90 -8.84 -5.21
CA GLY A 85 -18.22 -10.23 -5.48
C GLY A 85 -18.52 -10.41 -6.96
N SER A 86 -17.49 -10.79 -7.72
CA SER A 86 -17.63 -10.83 -9.17
C SER A 86 -18.58 -11.98 -9.37
N SER A 87 -19.80 -11.62 -9.76
CA SER A 87 -20.84 -12.54 -10.17
C SER A 87 -20.34 -13.22 -11.43
N TRP A 88 -19.40 -14.14 -11.27
CA TRP A 88 -19.17 -15.22 -12.20
C TRP A 88 -20.38 -16.12 -12.04
N GLY A 89 -21.45 -15.75 -12.75
CA GLY A 89 -22.59 -16.61 -12.96
C GLY A 89 -22.11 -17.89 -13.62
N TYR A 90 -22.35 -18.99 -12.94
CA TYR A 90 -22.52 -20.31 -13.54
C TYR A 90 -24.01 -20.65 -13.46
#